data_AF-A0A2A4FP70-F1
#
_entry.id   AF-A0A2A4FP70-F1
#
_cell.length_a   1.000
_cell.length_b   1.000
_cell.length_c   1.000
_cell.angle_alpha   90.00
_cell.angle_beta   90.00
_cell.angle_gamma   90.00
#
_symmetry.space_group_name_H-M   'P 1'
#
loop_
_entity.id
_entity.type
_entity.pdbx_description
1 polymer ?
#
loop_
_entity_poly.entity_id
_entity_poly.type
_entity_poly.pdbx_seq_one_letter_code
_entity_poly.pdbx_strand_id
1 'polypeptide(L)'
;MRCHEGRALRNALRNWVDIDAWQAPFAVTLTLRQSINVEDGRAIRRLWLTDQQASQNFRHFMNKLNRRIFGKPASRYRRGVSVLPVLEGGDGKRLHYHAAIDCPHSSLVQEFPSIIGNLWRSTMWGYDQIEVHPDADRGWLNYITKLRDKPDFASAIVNAGIKTGQAPV
;
A
#
# COMPACT_ATOMS: atom_id res chain seq x y z
N MET A 1 12.55 -14.18 -24.60
CA MET A 1 11.97 -12.86 -24.92
C MET A 1 11.18 -12.20 -23.76
N ARG A 2 11.19 -12.72 -22.51
CA ARG A 2 10.45 -12.13 -21.35
C ARG A 2 11.23 -11.08 -20.52
N CYS A 3 12.54 -10.94 -20.72
CA CYS A 3 13.40 -10.12 -19.85
C CYS A 3 13.40 -8.61 -20.16
N HIS A 4 13.10 -8.20 -21.40
CA HIS A 4 13.08 -6.79 -21.79
C HIS A 4 11.81 -6.06 -21.32
N GLU A 5 10.67 -6.74 -21.33
CA GLU A 5 9.36 -6.20 -20.97
C GLU A 5 9.26 -5.87 -19.47
N GLY A 6 9.79 -6.75 -18.61
CA GLY A 6 9.82 -6.54 -17.16
C GLY A 6 10.71 -5.37 -16.73
N ARG A 7 11.80 -5.08 -17.48
CA ARG A 7 12.68 -3.94 -17.23
C ARG A 7 12.05 -2.63 -17.70
N ALA A 8 11.40 -2.64 -18.86
CA ALA A 8 10.68 -1.48 -19.38
C ALA A 8 9.52 -1.06 -18.47
N LEU A 9 8.68 -2.00 -18.04
CA LEU A 9 7.56 -1.74 -17.13
C LEU A 9 8.04 -1.21 -15.76
N ARG A 10 9.15 -1.76 -15.24
CA ARG A 10 9.76 -1.30 -14.00
C ARG A 10 10.27 0.14 -14.11
N ASN A 11 10.94 0.48 -15.20
CA ASN A 11 11.42 1.83 -15.45
C ASN A 11 10.26 2.81 -15.64
N ALA A 12 9.22 2.40 -16.38
CA ALA A 12 8.01 3.21 -16.56
C ALA A 12 7.33 3.53 -15.21
N LEU A 13 7.23 2.56 -14.31
CA LEU A 13 6.64 2.78 -12.99
C LEU A 13 7.48 3.67 -12.08
N ARG A 14 8.80 3.51 -12.12
CA ARG A 14 9.71 4.38 -11.37
C ARG A 14 9.71 5.81 -11.90
N ASN A 15 9.54 5.98 -13.20
CA ASN A 15 9.41 7.31 -13.81
C ASN A 15 8.03 7.93 -13.53
N TRP A 16 7.01 7.10 -13.35
CA TRP A 16 5.65 7.54 -13.06
C TRP A 16 5.46 7.91 -11.58
N VAL A 17 6.14 7.22 -10.66
CA VAL A 17 6.17 7.56 -9.23
C VAL A 17 7.36 8.47 -8.93
N ASP A 18 7.10 9.77 -8.88
CA ASP A 18 8.06 10.75 -8.36
C ASP A 18 7.94 10.83 -6.83
N ILE A 19 8.68 9.96 -6.13
CA ILE A 19 8.69 9.95 -4.65
C ILE A 19 9.34 11.21 -4.06
N ASP A 20 10.19 11.88 -4.83
CA ASP A 20 10.83 13.13 -4.41
C ASP A 20 9.81 14.28 -4.37
N ALA A 21 8.66 14.11 -5.02
CA ALA A 21 7.51 15.03 -4.95
C ALA A 21 6.52 14.70 -3.81
N TRP A 22 6.75 13.63 -3.04
CA TRP A 22 5.90 13.26 -1.91
C TRP A 22 6.26 14.10 -0.68
N GLN A 23 5.29 14.31 0.21
CA GLN A 23 5.47 15.23 1.33
C GLN A 23 6.30 14.66 2.47
N ALA A 24 5.99 13.42 2.88
CA ALA A 24 6.66 12.70 3.95
C ALA A 24 6.48 11.19 3.69
N PRO A 25 7.27 10.61 2.77
CA PRO A 25 7.14 9.22 2.36
C PRO A 25 7.60 8.25 3.46
N PHE A 26 6.84 7.19 3.69
CA PHE A 26 7.19 6.10 4.61
C PHE A 26 7.44 4.79 3.87
N ALA A 27 8.49 4.08 4.28
CA ALA A 27 8.77 2.70 3.90
C ALA A 27 7.97 1.77 4.81
N VAL A 28 7.09 0.97 4.22
CA VAL A 28 6.10 0.19 4.96
C VAL A 28 6.18 -1.28 4.57
N THR A 29 6.27 -2.16 5.57
CA THR A 29 6.08 -3.61 5.41
C THR A 29 4.87 -4.05 6.22
N LEU A 30 3.86 -4.60 5.55
CA LEU A 30 2.60 -5.06 6.15
C LEU A 30 2.42 -6.57 5.95
N THR A 31 2.53 -7.33 7.04
CA THR A 31 2.35 -8.80 6.97
C THR A 31 0.87 -9.18 6.97
N LEU A 32 0.45 -10.13 6.12
CA LEU A 32 -0.90 -10.69 6.16
C LEU A 32 -0.98 -11.97 6.99
N ARG A 33 -2.13 -12.23 7.60
CA ARG A 33 -2.53 -13.57 8.09
C ARG A 33 -2.62 -14.53 6.90
N GLN A 34 -2.13 -15.75 7.05
CA GLN A 34 -2.19 -16.76 5.96
C GLN A 34 -3.47 -17.58 5.97
N SER A 35 -4.14 -17.62 7.13
CA SER A 35 -5.46 -18.21 7.28
C SER A 35 -6.20 -17.53 8.42
N ILE A 36 -7.52 -17.55 8.35
CA ILE A 36 -8.41 -17.14 9.45
C ILE A 36 -9.44 -18.24 9.72
N ASN A 37 -9.93 -18.30 10.95
CA ASN A 37 -11.10 -19.11 11.27
C ASN A 37 -12.36 -18.26 11.05
N VAL A 38 -13.31 -18.80 10.31
CA VAL A 38 -14.61 -18.17 10.05
C VAL A 38 -15.67 -19.06 10.65
N GLU A 39 -16.51 -18.50 11.51
CA GLU A 39 -17.69 -19.19 12.03
C GLU A 39 -18.85 -19.07 11.04
N ASP A 40 -19.49 -20.20 10.74
CA ASP A 40 -20.68 -20.25 9.90
C ASP A 40 -21.77 -21.06 10.61
N GLY A 41 -22.38 -20.44 11.64
CA GLY A 41 -23.58 -20.87 12.36
C GLY A 41 -23.49 -22.18 13.18
N ARG A 42 -22.72 -23.18 12.72
CA ARG A 42 -22.59 -24.53 13.30
C ARG A 42 -21.21 -25.14 13.13
N ALA A 43 -20.31 -24.53 12.34
CA ALA A 43 -18.96 -25.04 12.13
C ALA A 43 -17.94 -23.90 12.02
N ILE A 44 -16.73 -24.15 12.51
CA ILE A 44 -15.55 -23.31 12.27
C ILE A 44 -14.86 -23.82 11.02
N ARG A 45 -14.78 -22.98 9.98
CA ARG A 45 -14.01 -23.27 8.76
C ARG A 45 -12.74 -22.45 8.74
N ARG A 46 -11.63 -23.05 8.30
CA ARG A 46 -10.39 -22.32 8.03
C ARG A 46 -10.41 -21.79 6.59
N LEU A 47 -10.38 -20.47 6.45
CA LEU A 47 -10.24 -19.80 5.16
C LEU A 47 -8.75 -19.46 4.94
N TRP A 48 -8.20 -19.90 3.82
CA TRP A 48 -6.82 -19.59 3.43
C TRP A 48 -6.78 -18.33 2.57
N LEU A 49 -5.75 -17.51 2.79
CA LEU A 49 -5.55 -16.27 2.07
C LEU A 49 -5.23 -16.54 0.59
N THR A 50 -5.89 -15.81 -0.30
CA THR A 50 -5.55 -15.73 -1.72
C THR A 50 -4.98 -14.33 -2.07
N ASP A 51 -4.27 -14.21 -3.18
CA ASP A 51 -3.79 -12.90 -3.67
C ASP A 51 -4.95 -11.91 -3.88
N GLN A 52 -6.10 -12.39 -4.34
CA GLN A 52 -7.29 -11.57 -4.54
C GLN A 52 -7.81 -11.03 -3.19
N GLN A 53 -7.84 -11.88 -2.16
CA GLN A 53 -8.22 -11.45 -0.81
C GLN A 53 -7.18 -10.49 -0.20
N ALA A 54 -5.89 -10.70 -0.48
CA ALA A 54 -4.83 -9.79 -0.08
C ALA A 54 -5.04 -8.39 -0.69
N SER A 55 -5.29 -8.32 -2.01
CA SER A 55 -5.61 -7.08 -2.73
C SER A 55 -6.85 -6.39 -2.18
N GLN A 56 -7.93 -7.14 -1.93
CA GLN A 56 -9.14 -6.61 -1.31
C GLN A 56 -8.89 -6.06 0.10
N ASN A 57 -8.09 -6.76 0.90
CA ASN A 57 -7.73 -6.33 2.25
C ASN A 57 -6.90 -5.04 2.23
N PHE A 58 -5.91 -4.95 1.34
CA PHE A 58 -5.09 -3.75 1.19
C PHE A 58 -5.93 -2.55 0.72
N ARG A 59 -6.85 -2.75 -0.23
CA ARG A 59 -7.82 -1.71 -0.63
C ARG A 59 -8.68 -1.26 0.55
N HIS A 60 -9.16 -2.19 1.36
CA HIS A 60 -9.94 -1.85 2.57
C HIS A 60 -9.10 -1.07 3.59
N PHE A 61 -7.84 -1.45 3.78
CA PHE A 61 -6.87 -0.69 4.59
C PHE A 61 -6.69 0.74 4.06
N MET A 62 -6.44 0.92 2.76
CA MET A 62 -6.27 2.26 2.17
C MET A 62 -7.53 3.11 2.27
N ASN A 63 -8.72 2.51 2.16
CA ASN A 63 -9.98 3.22 2.39
C ASN A 63 -10.12 3.71 3.83
N LYS A 64 -9.74 2.88 4.81
CA LYS A 64 -9.69 3.28 6.23
C LYS A 64 -8.68 4.40 6.46
N LEU A 65 -7.49 4.30 5.86
CA LEU A 65 -6.43 5.31 5.97
C LEU A 65 -6.90 6.65 5.38
N ASN A 66 -7.39 6.64 4.13
CA ASN A 66 -7.93 7.84 3.48
C ASN A 66 -9.01 8.53 4.32
N ARG A 67 -9.93 7.76 4.90
CA ARG A 67 -10.97 8.30 5.79
C ARG A 67 -10.39 8.87 7.09
N ARG A 68 -9.36 8.24 7.68
CA ARG A 68 -8.72 8.71 8.91
C ARG A 68 -7.94 10.01 8.70
N ILE A 69 -7.35 10.18 7.52
CA ILE A 69 -6.53 11.34 7.15
C ILE A 69 -7.37 12.51 6.66
N PHE A 70 -8.27 12.29 5.70
CA PHE A 70 -9.02 13.38 5.05
C PHE A 70 -10.47 13.52 5.55
N GLY A 71 -10.94 12.64 6.45
CA GLY A 71 -12.31 12.66 6.95
C GLY A 71 -13.37 12.38 5.87
N LYS A 72 -14.58 12.90 6.05
CA LYS A 72 -15.68 12.84 5.05
C LYS A 72 -15.32 13.51 3.70
N PRO A 73 -14.54 14.62 3.66
CA PRO A 73 -14.10 15.24 2.41
C PRO A 73 -13.29 14.36 1.46
N ALA A 74 -12.70 13.25 1.94
CA ALA A 74 -11.91 12.31 1.13
C ALA A 74 -12.65 11.87 -0.15
N SER A 75 -13.96 11.62 -0.06
CA SER A 75 -14.78 11.17 -1.19
C SER A 75 -15.14 12.30 -2.16
N ARG A 76 -15.12 13.56 -1.70
CA ARG A 76 -15.61 14.73 -2.47
C ARG A 76 -14.54 15.30 -3.42
N TYR A 77 -13.27 15.24 -3.04
CA TYR A 77 -12.19 15.90 -3.79
C TYR A 77 -11.25 14.93 -4.53
N ARG A 78 -11.56 13.63 -4.57
CA ARG A 78 -10.66 12.58 -5.10
C ARG A 78 -9.24 12.71 -4.54
N ARG A 79 -9.09 13.13 -3.28
CA ARG A 79 -7.79 13.22 -2.60
C ARG A 79 -7.57 11.93 -1.83
N GLY A 80 -6.65 11.12 -2.32
CA GLY A 80 -6.16 9.92 -1.64
C GLY A 80 -4.71 10.08 -1.22
N VAL A 81 -4.31 9.32 -0.20
CA VAL A 81 -2.93 9.12 0.21
C VAL A 81 -2.19 8.47 -0.95
N SER A 82 -1.09 9.08 -1.39
CA SER A 82 -0.23 8.52 -2.43
C SER A 82 0.43 7.24 -1.91
N VAL A 83 0.36 6.18 -2.72
CA VAL A 83 0.86 4.85 -2.34
C VAL A 83 1.38 4.08 -3.54
N LEU A 84 2.49 3.37 -3.35
CA LEU A 84 2.98 2.35 -4.27
C LEU A 84 3.13 1.02 -3.52
N PRO A 85 2.16 0.09 -3.64
CA PRO A 85 2.23 -1.21 -3.01
C PRO A 85 2.80 -2.29 -3.95
N VAL A 86 3.52 -3.24 -3.38
CA VAL A 86 3.98 -4.48 -4.02
C VAL A 86 3.61 -5.64 -3.10
N LEU A 87 2.83 -6.59 -3.63
CA LEU A 87 2.54 -7.84 -2.92
C LEU A 87 3.65 -8.84 -3.20
N GLU A 88 4.21 -9.41 -2.13
CA GLU A 88 5.29 -10.38 -2.18
C GLU A 88 4.96 -11.62 -1.36
N GLY A 89 5.65 -12.72 -1.67
CA GLY A 89 5.41 -14.04 -1.10
C GLY A 89 4.63 -14.95 -2.04
N GLY A 90 4.06 -16.02 -1.49
CA GLY A 90 3.61 -17.18 -2.29
C GLY A 90 4.69 -18.26 -2.35
N ASP A 91 4.37 -19.39 -2.96
CA ASP A 91 5.26 -20.57 -3.11
C ASP A 91 5.94 -20.99 -1.78
N GLY A 92 5.15 -21.04 -0.71
CA GLY A 92 5.62 -21.42 0.64
C GLY A 92 6.11 -20.25 1.51
N LYS A 93 6.26 -19.04 0.95
CA LYS A 93 6.54 -17.81 1.71
C LYS A 93 5.26 -17.09 2.09
N ARG A 94 5.30 -16.45 3.26
CA ARG A 94 4.17 -15.68 3.80
C ARG A 94 3.86 -14.47 2.92
N LEU A 95 2.58 -14.28 2.57
CA LEU A 95 2.15 -13.07 1.86
C LEU A 95 2.30 -11.81 2.73
N HIS A 96 2.91 -10.78 2.16
CA HIS A 96 3.10 -9.46 2.78
C HIS A 96 3.19 -8.36 1.73
N TYR A 97 2.88 -7.13 2.12
CA TYR A 97 3.07 -5.96 1.27
C TYR A 97 4.34 -5.22 1.65
N HIS A 98 5.16 -4.88 0.66
CA HIS A 98 6.08 -3.76 0.75
C HIS A 98 5.47 -2.55 0.03
N ALA A 99 5.46 -1.39 0.68
CA ALA A 99 4.86 -0.18 0.12
C ALA A 99 5.67 1.07 0.43
N ALA A 100 5.59 2.05 -0.46
CA ALA A 100 5.83 3.45 -0.12
C ALA A 100 4.47 4.11 0.11
N ILE A 101 4.27 4.78 1.26
CA ILE A 101 3.02 5.48 1.60
C ILE A 101 3.34 6.91 2.03
N ASP A 102 2.73 7.91 1.40
CA ASP A 102 2.96 9.31 1.76
C ASP A 102 2.13 9.75 2.98
N CYS A 103 2.69 10.56 3.86
CA CYS A 103 1.95 11.25 4.91
C CYS A 103 1.64 12.70 4.46
N PRO A 104 0.40 13.00 4.03
CA PRO A 104 0.05 14.29 3.41
C PRO A 104 -0.12 15.45 4.40
N HIS A 105 0.12 15.23 5.69
CA HIS A 105 0.02 16.25 6.73
C HIS A 105 1.20 16.16 7.68
N SER A 106 1.97 17.24 7.77
CA SER A 106 3.13 17.34 8.66
C SER A 106 2.78 17.10 10.13
N SER A 107 1.59 17.53 10.56
CA SER A 107 1.09 17.31 11.92
C SER A 107 0.84 15.85 12.28
N LEU A 108 0.73 14.96 11.28
CA LEU A 108 0.48 13.53 11.50
C LEU A 108 1.74 12.67 11.40
N VAL A 109 2.87 13.21 10.95
CA VAL A 109 4.10 12.45 10.66
C VAL A 109 4.53 11.60 11.85
N GLN A 110 4.50 12.17 13.06
CA GLN A 110 4.89 11.45 14.29
C GLN A 110 3.92 10.32 14.65
N GLU A 111 2.63 10.49 14.39
CA GLU A 111 1.59 9.50 14.70
C GLU A 111 1.36 8.49 13.57
N PHE A 112 1.87 8.77 12.37
CA PHE A 112 1.56 8.03 11.16
C PHE A 112 1.89 6.52 11.27
N PRO A 113 3.04 6.10 11.85
CA PRO A 113 3.31 4.69 12.09
C PRO A 113 2.23 4.00 12.93
N SER A 114 1.78 4.64 14.01
CA SER A 114 0.73 4.14 14.89
C SER A 114 -0.62 4.07 14.18
N ILE A 115 -0.94 5.07 13.35
CA ILE A 115 -2.15 5.08 12.52
C ILE A 115 -2.14 3.90 11.55
N ILE A 116 -1.07 3.72 10.78
CA ILE A 116 -0.91 2.59 9.85
C ILE A 116 -1.08 1.27 10.59
N GLY A 117 -0.34 1.08 11.68
CA GLY A 117 -0.35 -0.17 12.44
C GLY A 117 -1.73 -0.53 12.99
N ASN A 118 -2.43 0.44 13.58
CA ASN A 118 -3.77 0.23 14.13
C ASN A 118 -4.80 -0.05 13.04
N LEU A 119 -4.75 0.67 11.92
CA LEU A 119 -5.68 0.46 10.82
C LEU A 119 -5.43 -0.88 10.13
N TRP A 120 -4.16 -1.28 9.93
CA TRP A 120 -3.82 -2.58 9.36
C TRP A 120 -4.34 -3.73 10.22
N ARG A 121 -4.04 -3.71 11.53
CA ARG A 121 -4.52 -4.72 12.49
C ARG A 121 -6.05 -4.82 12.55
N SER A 122 -6.75 -3.74 12.25
CA SER A 122 -8.23 -3.73 12.19
C SER A 122 -8.82 -4.35 10.91
N THR A 123 -7.99 -4.77 9.96
CA THR A 123 -8.45 -5.46 8.74
C THR A 123 -8.52 -6.97 8.96
N MET A 124 -9.36 -7.67 8.19
CA MET A 124 -9.59 -9.11 8.32
C MET A 124 -8.28 -9.92 8.22
N TRP A 125 -7.39 -9.52 7.31
CA TRP A 125 -6.13 -10.22 7.06
C TRP A 125 -4.92 -9.52 7.67
N GLY A 126 -5.10 -8.43 8.41
CA GLY A 126 -4.00 -7.72 9.05
C GLY A 126 -3.32 -8.57 10.13
N TYR A 127 -1.98 -8.62 10.09
CA TYR A 127 -1.16 -9.29 11.10
C TYR A 127 -0.30 -8.30 11.89
N ASP A 128 0.24 -8.74 13.02
CA ASP A 128 0.89 -7.86 13.99
C ASP A 128 2.32 -7.46 13.59
N GLN A 129 2.97 -8.26 12.75
CA GLN A 129 4.29 -7.92 12.20
C GLN A 129 4.16 -6.82 11.15
N ILE A 130 4.52 -5.60 11.56
CA ILE A 130 4.40 -4.37 10.80
C ILE A 130 5.68 -3.55 11.00
N GLU A 131 6.27 -3.08 9.92
CA GLU A 131 7.42 -2.17 9.95
C GLU A 131 7.03 -0.89 9.21
N VAL A 132 7.30 0.26 9.83
CA VAL A 132 7.02 1.58 9.27
C VAL A 132 8.20 2.48 9.60
N HIS A 133 8.93 2.88 8.57
CA HIS A 133 10.09 3.75 8.69
C HIS A 133 9.84 5.04 7.91
N PRO A 134 10.19 6.22 8.46
CA PRO A 134 10.15 7.46 7.70
C PRO A 134 11.18 7.45 6.57
N ASP A 135 11.15 8.49 5.74
CA ASP A 135 12.15 8.78 4.71
C ASP A 135 12.31 7.68 3.65
N ALA A 136 11.19 7.11 3.20
CA ALA A 136 11.22 6.25 2.03
C ALA A 136 11.75 7.02 0.81
N ASP A 137 12.77 6.45 0.18
CA ASP A 137 13.51 7.12 -0.89
C ASP A 137 13.49 6.29 -2.19
N ARG A 138 14.28 6.74 -3.17
CA ARG A 138 14.48 6.01 -4.43
C ARG A 138 15.13 4.64 -4.19
N GLY A 139 15.94 4.49 -3.14
CA GLY A 139 16.52 3.20 -2.72
C GLY A 139 15.43 2.19 -2.35
N TRP A 140 14.47 2.60 -1.52
CA TRP A 140 13.30 1.81 -1.15
C TRP A 140 12.45 1.44 -2.38
N LEU A 141 12.11 2.42 -3.22
CA LEU A 141 11.39 2.15 -4.48
C LEU A 141 12.14 1.13 -5.35
N ASN A 142 13.47 1.26 -5.44
CA ASN A 142 14.30 0.34 -6.20
C ASN A 142 14.26 -1.07 -5.64
N TYR A 143 14.24 -1.21 -4.31
CA TYR A 143 14.15 -2.48 -3.60
C TYR A 143 12.81 -3.17 -3.85
N ILE A 144 11.68 -2.53 -3.51
CA ILE A 144 10.35 -3.15 -3.61
C ILE A 144 9.95 -3.46 -5.06
N THR A 145 10.45 -2.68 -6.03
CA THR A 145 10.22 -2.98 -7.46
C THR A 145 11.16 -4.03 -8.04
N LYS A 146 12.25 -4.38 -7.33
CA LYS A 146 13.17 -5.47 -7.74
C LYS A 146 12.57 -6.84 -7.47
N LEU A 147 11.90 -7.01 -6.33
CA LEU A 147 11.38 -8.26 -5.79
C LEU A 147 10.04 -8.71 -6.42
N ARG A 148 9.82 -8.39 -7.71
CA ARG A 148 8.52 -8.55 -8.34
C ARG A 148 8.10 -10.01 -8.52
N ASP A 149 7.24 -10.46 -7.60
CA ASP A 149 6.30 -11.56 -7.83
C ASP A 149 4.97 -11.02 -8.41
N LYS A 150 4.30 -10.06 -7.76
CA LYS A 150 2.97 -9.55 -8.20
C LYS A 150 2.73 -8.06 -7.87
N PRO A 151 3.04 -7.12 -8.78
CA PRO A 151 2.65 -5.72 -8.58
C PRO A 151 1.14 -5.54 -8.60
N ASP A 152 0.55 -5.05 -7.50
CA ASP A 152 -0.90 -4.85 -7.37
C ASP A 152 -1.32 -3.44 -7.84
N PHE A 153 -1.40 -3.27 -9.16
CA PHE A 153 -1.83 -2.01 -9.78
C PHE A 153 -3.30 -1.65 -9.49
N ALA A 154 -4.15 -2.64 -9.22
CA ALA A 154 -5.57 -2.43 -8.93
C ALA A 154 -5.80 -1.82 -7.54
N SER A 155 -4.77 -1.81 -6.70
CA SER A 155 -4.76 -1.16 -5.38
C SER A 155 -3.94 0.12 -5.35
N ALA A 156 -3.16 0.41 -6.39
CA ALA A 156 -2.52 1.71 -6.59
C ALA A 156 -3.62 2.74 -6.88
N ILE A 157 -4.22 3.29 -5.82
CA ILE A 157 -5.06 4.48 -5.95
C ILE A 157 -4.12 5.60 -6.37
N VAL A 158 -4.16 5.88 -7.67
CA VAL A 158 -3.39 6.93 -8.32
C VAL A 158 -3.88 8.29 -7.83
N ASN A 159 -3.08 8.91 -6.96
CA ASN A 159 -2.80 10.34 -6.96
C ASN A 159 -1.28 10.48 -6.88
N ALA A 160 -0.56 9.92 -7.84
CA ALA A 160 0.75 10.48 -8.18
C ALA A 160 0.44 11.81 -8.84
N GLY A 161 0.89 12.92 -8.25
CA GLY A 161 0.54 14.27 -8.69
C GLY A 161 0.72 14.43 -10.19
N ILE A 162 -0.39 14.41 -10.94
CA ILE A 162 -0.44 15.09 -12.21
C ILE A 162 -0.37 16.56 -11.83
N LYS A 163 0.71 17.25 -12.21
CA LYS A 163 0.68 18.71 -12.32
C LYS A 163 -0.40 19.06 -13.33
N THR A 164 -1.66 19.13 -12.91
CA THR A 164 -2.65 19.92 -13.64
C THR A 164 -2.24 21.36 -13.40
N GLY A 165 -1.98 22.06 -14.50
CA GLY A 165 -1.24 23.32 -14.55
C GLY A 165 -1.73 24.40 -13.58
N GLN A 166 -0.79 25.33 -13.35
CA GLN A 166 -1.01 26.73 -12.98
C GLN A 166 -2.49 27.15 -12.97
N ALA A 167 -3.00 27.49 -11.79
CA ALA A 167 -4.02 28.52 -11.73
C ALA A 167 -3.35 29.84 -12.11
N PRO A 168 -3.88 30.60 -13.09
CA PRO A 168 -3.40 31.95 -13.31
C PRO A 168 -3.79 32.81 -12.10
N VAL A 169 -2.92 33.79 -11.84
CA VAL A 169 -3.05 34.95 -10.94
C VAL A 169 -4.47 35.39 -10.61
#